data_AF-A0A6N3UK91-F1
#
_entry.id   AF-A0A6N3UK91-F1
#
_cell.length_a   1.000
_cell.length_b   1.000
_cell.length_c   1.000
_cell.angle_alpha   90.00
_cell.angle_beta   90.00
_cell.angle_gamma   90.00
#
_symmetry.space_group_name_H-M   'P 1'
#
loop_
_entity.id
_entity.type
_entity.pdbx_description
1 polymer ?
#
loop_
_entity_poly.entity_id
_entity_poly.type
_entity_poly.pdbx_seq_one_letter_code
_entity_poly.pdbx_strand_id
1 'polypeptide(L)'
;MTIRVDLFKLQPHIAGQGCLSVKKWQGGHECLEFSIQRNQDGHFLQGDQHWSNSPYWFKVAHFSVGATEEELETVVGPQLIDPVLEGGANAQFMIELREQGGGGYSDRGVLKPAVGLQPSSANTEEKLPEHKDTGELPPPPAPAQPEP
;
A
#
# COMPACT_ATOMS: atom_id res chain seq x y z
N MET A 1 -16.63 1.55 18.83
CA MET A 1 -16.20 2.97 18.96
C MET A 1 -15.76 3.46 17.58
N THR A 2 -15.18 4.66 17.47
CA THR A 2 -14.68 5.18 16.19
C THR A 2 -13.17 5.37 16.26
N ILE A 3 -12.44 4.57 15.50
CA ILE A 3 -10.99 4.72 15.32
C ILE A 3 -10.70 5.83 14.31
N ARG A 4 -9.49 6.38 14.35
CA ARG A 4 -9.00 7.28 13.30
C ARG A 4 -7.84 6.63 12.61
N VAL A 5 -7.84 6.64 11.29
CA VAL A 5 -6.76 6.06 10.51
C VAL A 5 -6.18 7.12 9.60
N ASP A 6 -4.90 7.40 9.80
CA ASP A 6 -4.14 8.33 8.99
C ASP A 6 -3.15 7.52 8.15
N LEU A 7 -3.15 7.74 6.84
CA LEU A 7 -2.25 7.07 5.91
C LEU A 7 -1.14 8.04 5.52
N PHE A 8 0.08 7.78 5.98
CA PHE A 8 1.26 8.59 5.74
C PHE A 8 2.16 7.97 4.66
N LYS A 9 3.02 8.79 4.06
CA LYS A 9 4.10 8.28 3.20
C LYS A 9 5.12 7.50 4.04
N LEU A 10 5.64 6.40 3.50
CA LEU A 10 6.71 5.66 4.13
C LEU A 10 8.00 6.51 4.16
N GLN A 11 8.86 6.29 5.14
CA GLN A 11 10.20 6.89 5.22
C GLN A 11 11.24 5.76 5.26
N PRO A 12 12.13 5.62 4.26
CA PRO A 12 12.31 6.47 3.08
C PRO A 12 11.11 6.48 2.14
N HIS A 13 10.93 7.58 1.38
CA HIS A 13 9.80 7.77 0.48
C HIS A 13 9.86 6.76 -0.67
N ILE A 14 8.89 5.85 -0.72
CA ILE A 14 8.77 4.81 -1.76
C ILE A 14 7.40 4.97 -2.41
N ALA A 15 7.36 5.21 -3.72
CA ALA A 15 6.10 5.30 -4.46
C ALA A 15 5.34 3.96 -4.38
N GLY A 16 4.03 4.04 -4.20
CA GLY A 16 3.20 2.86 -3.99
C GLY A 16 3.27 2.27 -2.58
N GLN A 17 4.05 2.82 -1.65
CA GLN A 17 4.06 2.36 -0.25
C GLN A 17 3.68 3.49 0.72
N GLY A 18 2.98 3.12 1.78
CA GLY A 18 2.60 4.03 2.85
C GLY A 18 2.64 3.36 4.22
N CYS A 19 2.60 4.18 5.25
CA CYS A 19 2.41 3.75 6.62
C CYS A 19 0.98 4.11 7.05
N LEU A 20 0.20 3.12 7.45
CA LEU A 20 -1.14 3.29 7.95
C LEU A 20 -1.08 3.33 9.48
N SER A 21 -1.44 4.47 10.06
CA SER A 21 -1.46 4.72 11.51
C SER A 21 -2.91 4.73 12.01
N VAL A 22 -3.22 3.83 12.92
CA VAL A 22 -4.51 3.67 13.58
C VAL A 22 -4.43 4.23 14.99
N LYS A 23 -5.32 5.15 15.32
CA LYS A 23 -5.47 5.78 16.63
C LYS A 23 -6.76 5.35 17.31
N LYS A 24 -6.74 5.30 18.64
CA LYS A 24 -7.87 4.93 19.51
C LYS A 24 -8.33 3.48 19.37
N TRP A 25 -7.44 2.61 18.89
CA TRP A 25 -7.72 1.18 18.85
C TRP A 25 -7.56 0.60 20.27
N GLN A 26 -8.50 -0.27 20.67
CA GLN A 26 -8.53 -0.87 22.02
C GLN A 26 -8.31 -2.38 22.02
N GLY A 27 -8.28 -3.03 20.85
CA GLY A 27 -8.03 -4.47 20.74
C GLY A 27 -6.54 -4.81 20.76
N GLY A 28 -6.21 -6.07 20.44
CA GLY A 28 -4.83 -6.51 20.27
C GLY A 28 -4.14 -5.87 19.05
N HIS A 29 -2.81 -5.93 18.96
CA HIS A 29 -2.04 -5.48 17.79
C HIS A 29 -1.65 -6.62 16.85
N GLU A 30 -1.99 -7.86 17.22
CA GLU A 30 -1.66 -9.09 16.50
C GLU A 30 -2.90 -9.68 15.84
N CYS A 31 -2.71 -10.40 14.72
CA CYS A 31 -3.77 -11.11 14.02
C CYS A 31 -5.00 -10.21 13.77
N LEU A 32 -4.76 -9.07 13.13
CA LEU A 32 -5.79 -8.10 12.82
C LEU A 32 -6.21 -8.21 11.35
N GLU A 33 -7.41 -7.78 11.05
CA GLU A 33 -7.88 -7.67 9.68
C GLU A 33 -8.65 -6.38 9.49
N PHE A 34 -8.41 -5.72 8.36
CA PHE A 34 -9.08 -4.48 8.03
C PHE A 34 -9.69 -4.49 6.65
N SER A 35 -10.81 -3.79 6.48
CA SER A 35 -11.42 -3.55 5.18
C SER A 35 -11.52 -2.06 4.91
N ILE A 36 -11.41 -1.67 3.65
CA ILE A 36 -11.52 -0.26 3.24
C ILE A 36 -12.71 -0.13 2.30
N GLN A 37 -13.57 0.83 2.59
CA GLN A 37 -14.78 1.14 1.83
C GLN A 37 -14.76 2.60 1.39
N ARG A 38 -15.13 2.86 0.14
CA ARG A 38 -15.29 4.21 -0.40
C ARG A 38 -16.65 4.76 0.01
N ASN A 39 -16.68 5.84 0.78
CA ASN A 39 -17.91 6.38 1.35
C ASN A 39 -18.88 6.94 0.29
N GLN A 40 -18.39 7.25 -0.91
CA GLN A 40 -19.19 7.86 -1.99
C GLN A 40 -20.09 6.85 -2.72
N ASP A 41 -19.64 5.59 -2.89
CA ASP A 41 -20.36 4.55 -3.65
C ASP A 41 -20.63 3.29 -2.81
N GLY A 42 -20.00 3.16 -1.64
CA GLY A 42 -20.09 1.97 -0.80
C GLY A 42 -19.23 0.78 -1.27
N HIS A 43 -18.37 0.96 -2.29
CA HIS A 43 -17.49 -0.11 -2.77
C HIS A 43 -16.31 -0.37 -1.83
N PHE A 44 -15.92 -1.62 -1.70
CA PHE A 44 -14.79 -2.11 -0.93
C PHE A 44 -13.56 -2.35 -1.79
N LEU A 45 -12.40 -1.94 -1.28
CA LEU A 45 -11.12 -2.15 -1.92
C LEU A 45 -10.70 -3.62 -1.84
N GLN A 46 -10.43 -4.24 -2.99
CA GLN A 46 -9.92 -5.59 -3.12
C GLN A 46 -8.38 -5.62 -3.12
N GLY A 47 -7.80 -6.78 -2.86
CA GLY A 47 -6.35 -7.00 -2.94
C GLY A 47 -5.75 -6.69 -4.32
N ASP A 48 -6.55 -6.82 -5.39
CA ASP A 48 -6.16 -6.55 -6.77
C ASP A 48 -6.22 -5.06 -7.17
N GLN A 49 -6.31 -4.12 -6.22
CA GLN A 49 -6.45 -2.67 -6.48
C GLN A 49 -7.80 -2.27 -7.11
N HIS A 50 -8.77 -3.18 -7.15
CA HIS A 50 -10.10 -2.91 -7.69
C HIS A 50 -11.12 -2.60 -6.60
N TRP A 51 -12.11 -1.78 -6.95
CA TRP A 51 -13.28 -1.50 -6.11
C TRP A 51 -14.40 -2.46 -6.46
N SER A 52 -14.94 -3.19 -5.47
CA SER A 52 -16.03 -4.14 -5.66
C SER A 52 -17.08 -3.98 -4.56
N ASN A 53 -18.31 -4.43 -4.78
CA ASN A 53 -19.37 -4.36 -3.75
C ASN A 53 -19.25 -5.48 -2.70
N SER A 54 -18.20 -6.31 -2.78
CA SER A 54 -17.94 -7.39 -1.82
C SER A 54 -16.91 -6.95 -0.79
N PRO A 55 -17.18 -7.11 0.53
CA PRO A 55 -16.22 -6.75 1.56
C PRO A 55 -14.98 -7.62 1.46
N TYR A 56 -13.81 -6.97 1.40
CA TYR A 56 -12.51 -7.63 1.37
C TYR A 56 -11.72 -7.26 2.61
N TRP A 57 -11.17 -8.29 3.26
CA TRP A 57 -10.49 -8.17 4.54
C TRP A 57 -8.99 -8.41 4.35
N PHE A 58 -8.22 -7.34 4.46
CA PHE A 58 -6.77 -7.39 4.48
C PHE A 58 -6.30 -7.92 5.83
N LYS A 59 -5.67 -9.09 5.80
CA LYS A 59 -5.12 -9.74 6.99
C LYS A 59 -3.74 -9.20 7.28
N VAL A 60 -3.56 -8.65 8.48
CA VAL A 60 -2.29 -8.15 9.00
C VAL A 60 -1.85 -9.03 10.15
N ALA A 61 -0.68 -9.63 10.03
CA ALA A 61 -0.15 -10.50 11.08
C ALA A 61 0.18 -9.70 12.35
N HIS A 62 0.76 -8.51 12.19
CA HIS A 62 1.23 -7.69 13.30
C HIS A 62 1.23 -6.21 12.92
N PHE A 63 0.66 -5.37 13.77
CA PHE A 63 0.81 -3.92 13.75
C PHE A 63 1.94 -3.51 14.70
N SER A 64 2.83 -2.64 14.23
CA SER A 64 3.85 -2.03 15.08
C SER A 64 3.21 -0.97 15.97
N VAL A 65 3.69 -0.82 17.20
CA VAL A 65 3.30 0.32 18.04
C VAL A 65 3.97 1.57 17.48
N GLY A 66 3.18 2.62 17.28
CA GLY A 66 3.64 3.85 16.68
C GLY A 66 4.30 4.81 17.67
N ALA A 67 4.34 6.09 17.31
CA ALA A 67 4.96 7.13 18.12
C ALA A 67 4.35 7.29 19.53
N THR A 68 3.06 7.00 19.68
CA THR A 68 2.42 6.83 20.99
C THR A 68 2.04 5.38 21.22
N GLU A 69 2.03 4.94 22.48
CA GLU A 69 1.65 3.57 22.87
C GLU A 69 0.18 3.23 22.51
N GLU A 70 -0.61 4.23 22.11
CA GLU A 70 -2.01 4.12 21.69
C GLU A 70 -2.21 4.25 20.16
N GLU A 71 -1.11 4.28 19.41
CA GLU A 71 -1.06 4.30 17.96
C GLU A 71 -0.54 2.96 17.42
N LEU A 72 -1.22 2.41 16.42
CA LEU A 72 -0.78 1.21 15.71
C LEU A 72 -0.43 1.54 14.26
N GLU A 73 0.77 1.23 13.86
CA GLU A 73 1.30 1.50 12.53
C GLU A 73 1.53 0.19 11.76
N THR A 74 1.09 0.14 10.50
CA THR A 74 1.42 -0.95 9.58
C THR A 74 1.84 -0.40 8.25
N VAL A 75 2.81 -1.05 7.61
CA VAL A 75 3.17 -0.73 6.23
C VAL A 75 2.10 -1.30 5.31
N VAL A 76 1.63 -0.47 4.37
CA VAL A 76 0.69 -0.85 3.32
C VAL A 76 1.32 -0.64 1.95
N GLY A 77 1.01 -1.56 1.05
CA GLY A 77 1.56 -1.59 -0.29
C GLY A 77 0.70 -0.90 -1.35
N PRO A 78 1.08 -1.06 -2.62
CA PRO A 78 0.48 -0.36 -3.75
C PRO A 78 -0.99 -0.73 -3.95
N GLN A 79 -1.34 -1.95 -3.50
CA GLN A 79 -2.70 -2.46 -3.41
C GLN A 79 -3.71 -1.51 -2.76
N LEU A 80 -3.25 -0.62 -1.88
CA LEU A 80 -4.06 0.36 -1.18
C LEU A 80 -3.77 1.77 -1.66
N ILE A 81 -2.49 2.11 -1.88
CA ILE A 81 -2.07 3.46 -2.23
C ILE A 81 -2.66 3.90 -3.57
N ASP A 82 -2.48 3.11 -4.63
CA ASP A 82 -2.98 3.44 -5.97
C ASP A 82 -4.50 3.71 -5.98
N PRO A 83 -5.37 2.80 -5.50
CA PRO A 83 -6.82 3.00 -5.55
C PRO A 83 -7.33 4.12 -4.63
N VAL A 84 -6.67 4.36 -3.49
CA VAL A 84 -6.99 5.50 -2.61
C VAL A 84 -6.65 6.83 -3.31
N LEU A 85 -5.54 6.89 -4.05
CA LEU A 85 -5.15 8.05 -4.83
C LEU A 85 -6.02 8.25 -6.07
N GLU A 86 -6.44 7.16 -6.73
CA GLU A 86 -7.41 7.19 -7.84
C GLU A 86 -8.77 7.77 -7.41
N GLY A 87 -9.18 7.54 -6.17
CA GLY A 87 -10.37 8.19 -5.61
C GLY A 87 -10.23 9.72 -5.44
N GLY A 88 -9.01 10.25 -5.53
CA GLY A 88 -8.72 11.67 -5.41
C GLY A 88 -8.61 12.15 -3.96
N ALA A 89 -7.94 13.29 -3.77
CA ALA A 89 -7.63 13.85 -2.44
C ALA A 89 -8.88 14.23 -1.60
N ASN A 90 -10.06 14.32 -2.23
CA ASN A 90 -11.32 14.63 -1.56
C ASN A 90 -12.18 13.39 -1.25
N ALA A 91 -11.78 12.19 -1.69
CA ALA A 91 -12.53 10.99 -1.36
C ALA A 91 -12.41 10.66 0.12
N GLN A 92 -13.56 10.40 0.75
CA GLN A 92 -13.61 9.83 2.08
C GLN A 92 -13.66 8.31 1.98
N PHE A 93 -12.70 7.67 2.64
CA PHE A 93 -12.65 6.23 2.78
C PHE A 93 -12.95 5.89 4.24
N MET A 94 -13.76 4.86 4.45
CA MET A 94 -14.00 4.26 5.74
C MET A 94 -13.14 3.02 5.85
N ILE A 95 -12.53 2.80 7.01
CA ILE A 95 -11.78 1.60 7.32
C ILE A 95 -12.41 0.92 8.51
N GLU A 96 -12.58 -0.38 8.43
CA GLU A 96 -13.07 -1.21 9.52
C GLU A 96 -11.94 -2.15 9.94
N LEU A 97 -11.47 -2.00 11.16
CA LEU A 97 -10.46 -2.85 11.77
C LEU A 97 -11.14 -3.80 12.75
N ARG A 98 -10.81 -5.09 12.67
CA ARG A 98 -11.30 -6.10 13.60
C ARG A 98 -10.23 -7.15 13.89
N GLU A 99 -10.39 -7.85 14.99
CA GLU A 99 -9.56 -9.02 15.30
C GLU A 99 -9.93 -10.22 14.42
N GLN A 100 -8.91 -10.94 13.96
CA GLN A 100 -9.10 -12.17 13.19
C GLN A 100 -9.86 -13.20 14.02
N GLY A 101 -10.85 -13.83 13.40
CA GLY A 101 -11.72 -14.81 14.07
C GLY A 101 -13.04 -14.25 14.59
N GLY A 102 -13.30 -12.94 14.46
CA GLY A 102 -14.65 -12.36 14.54
C GLY A 102 -15.33 -12.36 15.91
N GLY A 103 -14.66 -12.85 16.95
CA GLY A 103 -15.13 -12.81 18.34
C GLY A 103 -14.55 -11.69 19.20
N GLY A 104 -13.74 -10.82 18.60
CA GLY A 104 -12.94 -9.81 19.29
C GLY A 104 -13.43 -8.38 19.09
N TYR A 105 -12.53 -7.43 19.32
CA TYR A 105 -12.75 -6.01 19.10
C TYR A 105 -12.95 -5.71 17.61
N SER A 106 -13.90 -4.83 17.32
CA SER A 106 -14.18 -4.33 15.98
C SER A 106 -14.51 -2.85 16.04
N ASP A 107 -13.76 -2.04 15.30
CA ASP A 107 -13.95 -0.61 15.24
C ASP A 107 -13.89 -0.09 13.80
N ARG A 108 -14.68 0.95 13.53
CA ARG A 108 -14.74 1.62 12.24
C ARG A 108 -14.18 3.01 12.35
N GLY A 109 -13.52 3.49 11.32
CA GLY A 109 -12.90 4.80 11.28
C GLY A 109 -12.89 5.40 9.90
N VAL A 110 -12.57 6.68 9.84
CA VAL A 110 -12.31 7.36 8.57
C VAL A 110 -10.82 7.23 8.28
N LEU A 111 -10.49 6.73 7.10
CA LEU A 111 -9.15 6.71 6.53
C LEU A 111 -8.89 8.06 5.85
N LYS A 112 -7.84 8.74 6.30
CA LYS A 112 -7.37 10.01 5.72
C LYS A 112 -6.03 9.81 5.03
N PRO A 113 -5.98 9.87 3.68
CA PRO A 113 -4.71 9.91 2.97
C PRO A 113 -3.98 11.23 3.25
N ALA A 114 -2.70 11.14 3.60
CA ALA A 114 -1.84 12.30 3.78
C ALA A 114 -1.48 12.94 2.43
N VAL A 115 -1.24 14.25 2.45
CA VAL A 115 -0.74 14.99 1.30
C VAL A 115 0.69 14.53 0.94
N GLY A 116 0.92 14.22 -0.33
CA GLY A 116 2.24 13.80 -0.83
C GLY A 116 2.44 12.27 -0.94
N LEU A 117 1.39 11.47 -0.76
CA LEU A 117 1.41 10.07 -1.21
C LEU A 117 1.50 10.01 -2.74
N GLN A 118 2.35 9.12 -3.24
CA GLN A 118 2.55 8.91 -4.66
C GLN A 118 2.08 7.51 -5.06
N PRO A 119 1.27 7.37 -6.13
CA PRO A 119 0.89 6.06 -6.63
C PRO A 119 2.13 5.35 -7.16
N SER A 120 2.08 4.02 -7.26
CA SER A 120 3.19 3.23 -7.82
C SER A 120 3.56 3.69 -9.22
N SER A 121 2.55 4.12 -9.99
CA SER A 121 2.70 4.68 -11.33
C SER A 121 3.54 5.97 -11.37
N ALA A 122 3.63 6.70 -10.26
CA ALA A 122 4.42 7.93 -10.17
C ALA A 122 5.93 7.65 -9.97
N ASN A 123 6.36 6.39 -9.84
CA ASN A 123 7.71 5.98 -10.23
C ASN A 123 7.84 6.02 -11.77
N THR A 124 7.47 7.15 -12.39
CA THR A 124 7.92 7.44 -13.74
C THR A 124 9.35 7.94 -13.63
N GLU A 125 10.28 7.00 -13.74
CA GLU A 125 11.48 7.22 -14.55
C GLU A 125 12.42 8.36 -14.13
N GLU A 126 13.08 8.25 -12.96
CA GLU A 126 14.52 8.50 -13.02
C GLU A 126 15.13 7.23 -13.61
N LYS A 127 15.21 7.24 -14.94
CA LYS A 127 16.05 6.40 -15.77
C LYS A 127 17.28 5.99 -14.97
N LEU A 128 17.27 4.77 -14.40
CA LEU A 128 18.46 3.95 -14.38
C LEU A 128 19.06 4.13 -15.77
N PRO A 129 20.35 4.49 -15.92
CA PRO A 129 20.92 4.58 -17.25
C PRO A 129 20.54 3.28 -17.92
N GLU A 130 19.73 3.43 -18.96
CA GLU A 130 19.43 2.42 -19.94
C GLU A 130 20.79 1.89 -20.32
N HIS A 131 21.22 0.84 -19.61
CA HIS A 131 22.28 -0.01 -20.09
C HIS A 131 21.61 -0.54 -21.32
N LYS A 132 21.93 0.11 -22.45
CA LYS A 132 21.59 -0.34 -23.76
C LYS A 132 21.89 -1.83 -23.72
N ASP A 133 20.83 -2.63 -23.59
CA ASP A 133 20.81 -3.95 -24.16
C ASP A 133 20.83 -3.66 -25.66
N THR A 134 22.04 -3.33 -26.12
CA THR A 134 22.42 -3.44 -27.51
C THR A 134 22.27 -4.92 -27.69
N GLY A 135 21.11 -5.34 -28.20
CA GLY A 135 20.83 -6.68 -28.69
C GLY A 135 21.71 -7.00 -29.89
N GLU A 136 23.02 -6.86 -29.69
CA GLU A 136 24.09 -7.27 -30.54
C GLU A 136 24.93 -8.17 -29.64
N LEU A 137 24.72 -9.48 -29.81
CA LEU A 137 25.72 -10.47 -29.45
C LEU A 137 27.07 -9.92 -29.95
N PRO A 138 28.12 -9.81 -29.11
CA PRO A 138 29.44 -9.52 -29.64
C PRO A 138 29.72 -10.58 -30.71
N PRO A 139 30.01 -10.21 -31.98
CA PRO A 139 30.39 -11.20 -32.96
C PRO A 139 31.62 -11.93 -32.39
N PRO A 140 31.67 -13.27 -32.45
CA PRO A 140 32.85 -13.99 -32.00
C PRO A 140 34.06 -13.46 -32.79
N PRO A 141 35.19 -13.16 -32.13
CA PRO A 141 36.38 -12.72 -32.84
C PRO A 141 36.76 -13.82 -33.84
N ALA A 142 36.75 -13.46 -35.13
CA ALA A 142 37.23 -14.33 -36.18
C ALA A 142 38.67 -14.76 -35.82
N PRO A 143 39.00 -16.07 -35.82
CA PRO A 143 40.38 -16.49 -35.71
C PRO A 143 41.12 -15.93 -36.92
N ALA A 144 42.13 -15.09 -36.68
CA ALA A 144 43.04 -14.65 -37.72
C ALA A 144 43.62 -15.89 -38.41
N GLN A 145 43.19 -16.13 -39.66
CA GLN A 145 43.91 -17.04 -40.54
C GLN A 145 45.27 -16.40 -40.85
N PRO A 146 46.40 -17.07 -40.60
CA PRO A 146 47.67 -16.65 -41.15
C PRO A 146 47.66 -16.99 -42.64
N GLU A 147 47.75 -15.98 -43.51
CA GLU A 147 48.03 -16.21 -44.93
C GLU A 147 49.52 -16.58 -45.13
N PRO A 148 49.82 -17.45 -46.12
CA PRO A 148 51.14 -18.02 -46.41
C PRO A 148 52.10 -17.08 -47.16
#